data_AF-A0A2M6ZXM9-F1
#
_entry.id   AF-A0A2M6ZXM9-F1
#
_cell.length_a   1.000
_cell.length_b   1.000
_cell.length_c   1.000
_cell.angle_alpha   90.00
_cell.angle_beta   90.00
_cell.angle_gamma   90.00
#
_symmetry.space_group_name_H-M   'P 1'
#
loop_
_entity.id
_entity.type
_entity.pdbx_description
1 polymer ?
#
loop_
_entity_poly.entity_id
_entity_poly.type
_entity_poly.pdbx_seq_one_letter_code
_entity_poly.pdbx_strand_id
1 'polypeptide(L)'
;MKLRGRLKNMDYIELIPSLSHCIETVAKEKYWSAVNKFMEGKQEDKELQQRIELLKAFLESTDFGKLRRESEKHLIQGEKVKFIIYWKENKPSYDMVATEGGILNSEH
;
A
#
# COMPACT_ATOMS: atom_id res chain seq x y z
N MET A 1 -12.41 33.53 -11.66
CA MET A 1 -12.17 32.15 -11.19
C MET A 1 -11.00 31.55 -11.97
N LYS A 2 -9.78 31.53 -11.41
CA LYS A 2 -8.63 30.84 -12.00
C LYS A 2 -8.32 29.64 -11.13
N LEU A 3 -8.82 28.48 -11.55
CA LEU A 3 -8.51 27.17 -10.98
C LEU A 3 -7.00 26.91 -11.18
N ARG A 4 -6.18 27.34 -10.23
CA ARG A 4 -4.87 26.73 -10.00
C ARG A 4 -5.13 25.45 -9.22
N GLY A 5 -5.60 24.42 -9.93
CA GLY A 5 -5.58 23.05 -9.44
C GLY A 5 -4.13 22.66 -9.21
N ARG A 6 -3.60 22.95 -8.02
CA ARG A 6 -2.50 22.17 -7.48
C ARG A 6 -2.98 20.73 -7.53
N LEU A 7 -2.34 19.91 -8.36
CA LEU A 7 -2.37 18.46 -8.27
C LEU A 7 -1.85 18.11 -6.87
N LYS A 8 -2.72 18.23 -5.88
CA LYS A 8 -2.50 17.82 -4.51
C LYS A 8 -3.29 16.54 -4.37
N ASN A 9 -2.58 15.53 -3.91
CA ASN A 9 -3.11 14.28 -3.38
C ASN A 9 -3.34 13.21 -4.44
N MET A 10 -2.22 12.59 -4.80
CA MET A 10 -2.23 11.20 -5.18
C MET A 10 -2.35 10.43 -3.85
N ASP A 11 -3.58 10.20 -3.37
CA ASP A 11 -3.91 9.47 -2.13
C ASP A 11 -3.65 7.97 -2.28
N TYR A 12 -2.41 7.61 -2.61
CA TYR A 12 -1.99 6.22 -2.67
C TYR A 12 -1.15 5.85 -1.44
N ILE A 13 -1.22 4.58 -1.06
CA ILE A 13 -0.42 4.02 0.02
C ILE A 13 0.39 2.87 -0.54
N GLU A 14 1.69 2.92 -0.29
CA GLU A 14 2.62 1.88 -0.71
C GLU A 14 2.75 0.85 0.41
N LEU A 15 2.51 -0.42 0.06
CA LEU A 15 2.67 -1.57 0.92
C LEU A 15 3.68 -2.53 0.28
N ILE A 16 4.72 -2.88 1.01
CA ILE A 16 5.82 -3.70 0.51
C ILE A 16 5.84 -4.99 1.33
N PRO A 17 5.22 -6.07 0.83
CA PRO A 17 5.30 -7.36 1.49
C PRO A 17 6.65 -8.04 1.22
N SER A 18 6.97 -9.00 2.08
CA SER A 18 8.11 -9.89 1.95
C SER A 18 7.72 -11.32 2.31
N LEU A 19 8.60 -12.30 2.08
CA LEU A 19 8.34 -13.71 2.38
C LEU A 19 7.97 -13.94 3.85
N SER A 20 8.54 -13.14 4.76
CA SER A 20 8.23 -13.19 6.20
C SER A 20 7.12 -12.23 6.61
N HIS A 21 6.85 -11.20 5.79
CA HIS A 21 5.93 -10.12 6.13
C HIS A 21 4.84 -9.99 5.06
N CYS A 22 3.73 -10.72 5.25
CA CYS A 22 2.62 -10.75 4.31
C CYS A 22 1.97 -9.37 4.16
N ILE A 23 1.35 -9.14 2.99
CA ILE A 23 0.66 -7.89 2.65
C ILE A 23 -0.43 -7.51 3.68
N GLU A 24 -1.11 -8.50 4.27
CA GLU A 24 -2.09 -8.28 5.33
C GLU A 24 -1.47 -7.63 6.56
N THR A 25 -0.34 -8.16 7.04
CA THR A 25 0.35 -7.65 8.22
C THR A 25 0.88 -6.24 7.95
N VAL A 26 1.49 -6.01 6.78
CA VAL A 26 1.97 -4.67 6.38
C VAL A 26 0.81 -3.67 6.33
N ALA A 27 -0.34 -4.05 5.76
CA ALA A 27 -1.53 -3.21 5.71
C ALA A 27 -2.07 -2.89 7.10
N LYS A 28 -2.17 -3.89 7.99
CA LYS A 28 -2.60 -3.72 9.39
C LYS A 28 -1.67 -2.80 10.17
N GLU A 29 -0.36 -2.99 10.06
CA GLU A 29 0.62 -2.12 10.73
C GLU A 29 0.51 -0.66 10.25
N LYS A 30 0.39 -0.45 8.93
CA LYS A 30 0.20 0.88 8.36
C LYS A 30 -1.10 1.51 8.84
N TYR A 31 -2.18 0.74 8.94
CA TYR A 31 -3.46 1.18 9.47
C TYR A 31 -3.33 1.63 10.92
N TRP A 32 -2.80 0.78 11.80
CA TRP A 32 -2.62 1.12 13.22
C TRP A 32 -1.68 2.30 13.42
N SER A 33 -0.60 2.38 12.64
CA SER A 33 0.31 3.54 12.68
C SER A 33 -0.39 4.83 12.27
N ALA A 34 -1.24 4.81 11.23
CA ALA A 34 -2.00 5.97 10.81
C ALA A 34 -3.06 6.38 11.85
N VAL A 35 -3.77 5.40 12.43
CA VAL A 35 -4.75 5.64 13.51
C VAL A 35 -4.06 6.21 14.75
N ASN A 36 -2.90 5.66 15.16
CA ASN A 36 -2.16 6.16 16.31
C ASN A 36 -1.75 7.62 16.10
N LYS A 37 -1.18 7.94 14.92
CA LYS A 37 -0.86 9.32 14.55
C LYS A 37 -2.08 10.24 14.55
N PHE A 38 -3.24 9.73 14.14
CA PHE A 38 -4.48 10.51 14.12
C PHE A 38 -4.99 10.79 15.54
N MET A 39 -4.80 9.84 16.45
CA MET A 39 -5.12 10.01 17.87
C MET A 39 -4.12 10.92 18.61
N GLU A 40 -2.85 10.91 18.22
CA GLU A 40 -1.80 11.74 18.81
C GLU A 40 -1.80 13.20 18.27
N GLY A 41 -2.33 13.41 17.06
CA GLY A 41 -2.38 14.71 16.40
C GLY A 41 -3.63 15.54 16.69
N LYS A 42 -3.73 16.73 16.08
CA LYS A 42 -5.00 17.47 16.02
C LYS A 42 -5.89 16.80 14.96
N GLN A 43 -7.13 16.46 15.32
CA GLN A 43 -8.11 15.70 14.53
C GLN A 43 -8.48 16.30 13.15
N GLU A 44 -7.89 17.42 12.74
CA GLU A 44 -8.19 18.13 11.49
C GLU A 44 -7.38 17.63 10.28
N ASP A 45 -6.56 16.59 10.46
CA ASP A 45 -5.73 16.03 9.39
C ASP A 45 -6.56 15.13 8.44
N LYS A 46 -7.27 15.80 7.51
CA LYS A 46 -8.12 15.14 6.51
C LYS A 46 -7.37 14.14 5.63
N GLU A 47 -6.09 14.36 5.37
CA GLU A 47 -5.24 13.43 4.62
C GLU A 47 -5.07 12.12 5.40
N LEU A 48 -4.80 12.22 6.71
CA LEU A 48 -4.66 11.05 7.57
C LEU A 48 -5.97 10.27 7.69
N GLN A 49 -7.11 10.96 7.78
CA GLN A 49 -8.43 10.32 7.75
C GLN A 49 -8.68 9.54 6.45
N GLN A 50 -8.37 10.14 5.29
CA GLN A 50 -8.53 9.47 4.00
C GLN A 50 -7.63 8.25 3.86
N ARG A 51 -6.40 8.30 4.40
CA ARG A 51 -5.50 7.14 4.42
C ARG A 51 -6.01 6.01 5.31
N ILE A 52 -6.53 6.34 6.49
CA ILE A 52 -7.12 5.37 7.41
C ILE A 52 -8.32 4.68 6.75
N GLU A 53 -9.20 5.46 6.12
CA GLU A 53 -10.37 4.94 5.43
C GLU A 53 -9.98 4.03 4.25
N LEU A 54 -8.98 4.42 3.45
CA LEU A 54 -8.45 3.61 2.35
C LEU A 54 -7.89 2.28 2.86
N LEU A 55 -7.05 2.31 3.90
CA LEU A 55 -6.48 1.11 4.49
C LEU A 55 -7.56 0.21 5.08
N LYS A 56 -8.55 0.78 5.75
CA LYS A 56 -9.69 0.04 6.29
C LYS A 56 -10.49 -0.65 5.18
N ALA A 57 -10.90 0.10 4.16
CA ALA A 57 -11.67 -0.43 3.04
C ALA A 57 -10.87 -1.50 2.28
N PHE A 58 -9.56 -1.31 2.13
CA PHE A 58 -8.66 -2.31 1.58
C PHE A 58 -8.62 -3.57 2.45
N LEU A 59 -8.45 -3.44 3.77
CA LEU A 59 -8.48 -4.58 4.70
C LEU A 59 -9.80 -5.35 4.69
N GLU A 60 -10.93 -4.67 4.46
CA GLU A 60 -12.27 -5.30 4.44
C GLU A 60 -12.62 -5.92 3.07
N SER A 61 -12.18 -5.31 1.97
CA SER A 61 -12.59 -5.71 0.61
C SER A 61 -11.60 -6.65 -0.10
N THR A 62 -10.42 -6.84 0.46
CA THR A 62 -9.30 -7.51 -0.24
C THR A 62 -9.14 -8.97 0.14
N ASP A 63 -8.91 -9.81 -0.87
CA ASP A 63 -8.61 -11.23 -0.70
C ASP A 63 -7.09 -11.44 -0.50
N PHE A 64 -6.65 -11.38 0.76
CA PHE A 64 -5.24 -11.55 1.12
C PHE A 64 -4.67 -12.93 0.78
N GLY A 65 -5.52 -13.96 0.71
CA GLY A 65 -5.11 -15.30 0.31
C GLY A 65 -4.60 -15.32 -1.14
N LYS A 66 -5.30 -14.64 -2.05
CA LYS A 66 -4.86 -14.49 -3.44
C LYS A 66 -3.61 -13.62 -3.55
N LEU A 67 -3.60 -12.45 -2.90
CA LEU A 67 -2.45 -11.54 -2.95
C LEU A 67 -1.17 -12.17 -2.43
N ARG A 68 -1.26 -12.93 -1.34
CA ARG A 68 -0.10 -13.64 -0.79
C ARG A 68 0.46 -14.61 -1.80
N ARG A 69 -0.38 -15.46 -2.42
CA ARG A 69 0.07 -16.45 -3.42
C ARG A 69 0.70 -15.79 -4.64
N GLU A 70 0.12 -14.69 -5.11
CA GLU A 70 0.66 -13.93 -6.25
C GLU A 70 2.02 -13.31 -5.90
N SER A 71 2.09 -12.62 -4.75
CA SER A 71 3.32 -11.97 -4.29
C SER A 71 4.43 -12.97 -4.00
N GLU A 72 4.09 -14.10 -3.37
CA GLU A 72 5.06 -15.12 -2.95
C GLU A 72 5.75 -15.76 -4.17
N LYS A 73 5.05 -15.94 -5.30
CA LYS A 73 5.67 -16.39 -6.56
C LYS A 73 6.80 -15.46 -7.01
N HIS A 74 6.54 -14.16 -7.04
CA HIS A 74 7.53 -13.14 -7.41
C HIS A 74 8.67 -13.05 -6.38
N LEU A 75 8.33 -13.05 -5.09
CA LEU A 75 9.32 -12.96 -4.00
C LEU A 75 10.26 -14.18 -3.97
N ILE A 76 9.76 -15.39 -4.27
CA ILE A 76 10.58 -16.61 -4.39
C ILE A 76 11.54 -16.52 -5.58
N GLN A 77 11.16 -15.83 -6.66
CA GLN A 77 12.01 -15.59 -7.83
C GLN A 77 13.09 -14.52 -7.57
N GLY A 78 13.16 -13.96 -6.36
CA GLY A 78 14.08 -12.89 -6.00
C GLY A 78 13.60 -11.49 -6.41
N GLU A 79 12.36 -11.38 -6.89
CA GLU A 79 11.76 -10.10 -7.24
C GLU A 79 11.28 -9.34 -6.00
N LYS A 80 11.15 -8.03 -6.12
CA LYS A 80 10.53 -7.18 -5.11
C LYS A 80 9.12 -6.86 -5.53
N VAL A 81 8.17 -7.11 -4.62
CA VAL A 81 6.75 -6.82 -4.85
C VAL A 81 6.37 -5.56 -4.08
N LYS A 82 5.65 -4.67 -4.75
CA LYS A 82 5.06 -3.46 -4.16
C LYS A 82 3.59 -3.40 -4.52
N PHE A 83 2.75 -3.08 -3.54
CA PHE A 83 1.34 -2.79 -3.73
C PHE A 83 1.11 -1.29 -3.57
N ILE A 84 0.43 -0.71 -4.55
CA ILE A 84 0.03 0.69 -4.55
C ILE A 84 -1.48 0.70 -4.43
N ILE A 85 -2.00 0.96 -3.22
CA ILE A 85 -3.45 1.02 -2.99
C ILE A 85 -3.92 2.47 -3.13
N TYR A 86 -5.09 2.69 -3.74
CA TYR A 86 -5.64 4.02 -4.02
C TYR A 86 -7.17 3.97 -4.15
N TRP A 87 -7.81 5.13 -4.03
CA TRP A 87 -9.23 5.28 -4.32
C TRP A 87 -9.48 5.35 -5.83
N LYS A 88 -10.29 4.43 -6.35
CA LYS A 88 -10.79 4.45 -7.72
C LYS A 88 -12.31 4.41 -7.68
N GLU A 89 -12.97 5.44 -8.19
CA GLU A 89 -14.44 5.51 -8.25
C GLU A 89 -15.12 5.19 -6.91
N ASN A 90 -14.60 5.74 -5.80
CA ASN A 90 -15.09 5.52 -4.44
C ASN A 90 -14.91 4.08 -3.92
N LYS A 91 -14.07 3.26 -4.55
CA LYS A 91 -13.70 1.91 -4.10
C LYS A 91 -12.20 1.78 -3.89
N PRO A 92 -11.74 1.00 -2.91
CA PRO A 92 -10.32 0.70 -2.76
C PRO A 92 -9.88 -0.15 -3.96
N SER A 93 -8.89 0.34 -4.69
CA SER A 93 -8.22 -0.38 -5.77
C SER A 93 -6.74 -0.50 -5.45
N TYR A 94 -6.07 -1.43 -6.12
CA TYR A 94 -4.63 -1.62 -5.95
C TYR A 94 -3.98 -2.03 -7.25
N ASP A 95 -2.73 -1.62 -7.40
CA ASP A 95 -1.82 -2.11 -8.43
C ASP A 95 -0.68 -2.88 -7.75
N MET A 96 -0.35 -4.05 -8.30
CA MET A 96 0.82 -4.82 -7.91
C MET A 96 1.94 -4.56 -8.91
N VAL A 97 3.09 -4.12 -8.42
CA VAL A 97 4.30 -3.93 -9.21
C VAL A 97 5.34 -4.91 -8.70
N ALA A 98 5.67 -5.90 -9.53
CA ALA A 98 6.85 -6.74 -9.35
C ALA A 98 8.01 -6.09 -10.12
N THR A 99 9.11 -5.82 -9.43
CA THR A 99 10.35 -5.37 -10.05
C THR A 99 11.40 -6.43 -9.84
N GLU A 100 12.11 -6.80 -10.91
CA GLU A 100 13.24 -7.71 -10.85
C GLU A 100 14.22 -7.20 -9.78
N GLY A 101 14.42 -8.00 -8.73
CA GLY A 101 15.46 -7.74 -7.77
C GLY A 101 16.75 -8.02 -8.50
N GLY A 102 17.43 -6.97 -8.96
CA GLY A 102 18.67 -7.10 -9.71
C GLY A 102 19.62 -8.06 -9.02
N ILE A 103 19.71 -9.27 -9.56
CA ILE A 103 20.85 -10.14 -9.33
C ILE A 103 21.97 -9.41 -10.05
N LEU A 104 22.77 -8.66 -9.30
CA LEU A 104 24.15 -8.43 -9.70
C LEU A 104 24.76 -9.84 -9.73
N ASN A 105 24.70 -10.45 -10.91
CA ASN A 105 25.56 -11.55 -11.26
C ASN A 105 26.96 -10.93 -11.30
N SER A 106 27.62 -10.87 -10.14
CA SER A 106 29.08 -10.84 -10.13
C SER A 106 29.51 -12.27 -10.42
N GLU A 107 29.62 -12.54 -11.72
CA GLU A 107 30.33 -13.68 -12.29
C GLU A 107 31.80 -13.67 -11.84
N HIS A 108 32.32 -14.89 -11.61
CA HIS A 108 33.72 -15.32 -11.44
C HIS A 108 34.45 -15.05 -10.11
#